data_AF-A0A1S1Z5A4-F1
#
_entry.id   AF-A0A1S1Z5A4-F1
#
_cell.length_a   1.000
_cell.length_b   1.000
_cell.length_c   1.000
_cell.angle_alpha   90.00
_cell.angle_beta   90.00
_cell.angle_gamma   90.00
#
_symmetry.space_group_name_H-M   'P 1'
#
loop_
_entity.id
_entity.type
_entity.pdbx_description
1 polymer ?
#
loop_
_entity_poly.entity_id
_entity_poly.type
_entity_poly.pdbx_seq_one_letter_code
_entity_poly.pdbx_strand_id
1 'polypeptide(L)'
;MKKLLITLPFLFISLFIMADHGEEGEEKNKSEKYDHMNTAPKDVSSPFIKGLANETSLELFKEGRKHMMIIDSKTDHILFDGLNEETDYVRIYTDQTDGKDCLIIWRKEKKDNKTGEITWSKFTYKEYSTIGWRPIDNTTNQVKSYK
;
A
#
# COMPACT_ATOMS: atom_id res chain seq x y z
N MET A 1 32.54 28.10 -67.17
CA MET A 1 32.39 27.67 -65.76
C MET A 1 32.49 26.15 -65.72
N LYS A 2 33.33 25.62 -64.82
CA LYS A 2 33.76 24.22 -64.77
C LYS A 2 32.64 23.30 -64.25
N LYS A 3 32.59 22.10 -64.84
CA LYS A 3 31.81 20.92 -64.46
C LYS A 3 32.06 20.51 -63.01
N LEU A 4 31.04 19.94 -62.36
CA LEU A 4 31.07 18.92 -61.27
C LEU A 4 29.62 18.85 -60.71
N LEU A 5 29.02 17.76 -60.24
CA LEU A 5 29.37 16.35 -60.09
C LEU A 5 28.04 15.62 -59.74
N ILE A 6 27.71 14.58 -60.50
CA ILE A 6 27.22 13.24 -60.08
C ILE A 6 26.08 13.14 -59.04
N THR A 7 24.96 12.60 -59.55
CA THR A 7 23.94 11.70 -58.97
C THR A 7 24.25 10.97 -57.66
N LEU A 8 23.31 10.99 -56.71
CA LEU A 8 22.84 9.79 -55.97
C LEU A 8 21.50 10.06 -55.26
N PRO A 9 20.39 9.35 -55.58
CA PRO A 9 19.20 9.38 -54.74
C PRO A 9 19.39 8.42 -53.56
N PHE A 10 19.49 8.96 -52.34
CA PHE A 10 19.47 8.13 -51.14
C PHE A 10 18.04 7.65 -50.87
N LEU A 11 17.74 6.45 -51.38
CA LEU A 11 16.67 5.58 -50.89
C LEU A 11 17.04 5.12 -49.48
N PHE A 12 16.47 5.75 -48.45
CA PHE A 12 16.31 5.11 -47.15
C PHE A 12 14.85 4.69 -47.00
N ILE A 13 14.56 3.48 -47.48
CA ILE A 13 13.41 2.70 -47.04
C ILE A 13 13.77 2.20 -45.64
N SER A 14 13.30 2.88 -44.59
CA SER A 14 13.27 2.27 -43.27
C SER A 14 12.16 1.23 -43.28
N LEU A 15 12.56 -0.04 -43.33
CA LEU A 15 11.73 -1.20 -43.07
C LEU A 15 11.01 -1.02 -41.72
N PHE A 16 9.70 -0.75 -41.78
CA PHE A 16 8.81 -1.03 -40.67
C PHE A 16 8.78 -2.55 -40.50
N ILE A 17 9.52 -3.05 -39.52
CA ILE A 17 9.24 -4.37 -38.97
C ILE A 17 7.95 -4.22 -38.16
N MET A 18 6.83 -4.33 -38.85
CA MET A 18 5.57 -4.72 -38.22
C MET A 18 5.73 -6.20 -37.85
N ALA A 19 6.01 -6.45 -36.58
CA ALA A 19 5.76 -7.76 -35.99
C ALA A 19 4.24 -7.90 -35.89
N ASP A 20 3.66 -8.57 -36.89
CA ASP A 20 2.33 -9.14 -36.83
C ASP A 20 2.38 -10.38 -35.94
N HIS A 21 1.87 -10.24 -34.72
CA HIS A 21 1.30 -11.36 -33.99
C HIS A 21 0.01 -10.87 -33.34
N GLY A 22 -1.08 -11.09 -34.06
CA GLY A 22 -2.09 -12.02 -33.56
C GLY A 22 -3.00 -11.48 -32.47
N GLU A 23 -4.23 -11.22 -32.91
CA GLU A 23 -5.46 -11.59 -32.22
C GLU A 23 -5.86 -10.76 -30.99
N GLU A 24 -6.89 -9.96 -31.24
CA GLU A 24 -8.17 -9.97 -30.53
C GLU A 24 -8.17 -10.02 -28.99
N GLY A 25 -8.88 -9.04 -28.42
CA GLY A 25 -9.56 -9.25 -27.16
C GLY A 25 -8.70 -9.02 -25.94
N GLU A 26 -8.60 -7.75 -25.54
CA GLU A 26 -9.12 -7.29 -24.26
C GLU A 26 -8.61 -5.86 -24.09
N GLU A 27 -9.53 -4.90 -24.10
CA GLU A 27 -9.36 -3.68 -23.33
C GLU A 27 -9.04 -4.12 -21.89
N LYS A 28 -7.75 -4.26 -21.58
CA LYS A 28 -7.30 -4.30 -20.20
C LYS A 28 -7.59 -2.92 -19.65
N ASN A 29 -8.82 -2.77 -19.16
CA ASN A 29 -9.15 -1.85 -18.09
C ASN A 29 -7.94 -1.86 -17.16
N LYS A 30 -7.20 -0.75 -17.13
CA LYS A 30 -6.14 -0.54 -16.15
C LYS A 30 -6.84 -0.61 -14.80
N SER A 31 -6.88 -1.81 -14.23
CA SER A 31 -7.46 -2.05 -12.94
C SER A 31 -6.74 -1.13 -11.95
N GLU A 32 -7.52 -0.58 -11.03
CA GLU A 32 -7.04 0.12 -9.85
C GLU A 32 -5.76 -0.55 -9.37
N LYS A 33 -4.71 0.25 -9.21
CA LYS A 33 -3.37 -0.20 -8.80
C LYS A 33 -3.53 -1.10 -7.56
N TYR A 34 -3.44 -2.41 -7.76
CA TYR A 34 -3.76 -3.41 -6.74
C TYR A 34 -2.75 -3.31 -5.60
N ASP A 35 -3.19 -2.77 -4.46
CA ASP A 35 -2.34 -2.66 -3.29
C ASP A 35 -2.56 -3.86 -2.35
N HIS A 36 -1.74 -4.89 -2.57
CA HIS A 36 -1.70 -6.08 -1.74
C HIS A 36 -1.44 -5.77 -0.25
N MET A 37 -0.84 -4.63 0.09
CA MET A 37 -0.58 -4.25 1.48
C MET A 37 -1.86 -3.81 2.21
N ASN A 38 -2.84 -3.31 1.45
CA ASN A 38 -4.15 -2.85 1.93
C ASN A 38 -5.22 -3.98 1.99
N THR A 39 -4.81 -5.23 1.76
CA THR A 39 -5.71 -6.40 1.82
C THR A 39 -5.59 -7.13 3.15
N ALA A 40 -6.69 -7.72 3.61
CA ALA A 40 -6.71 -8.54 4.80
C ALA A 40 -5.72 -9.72 4.65
N PRO A 41 -4.96 -10.07 5.71
CA PRO A 41 -4.02 -11.16 5.66
C PRO A 41 -4.74 -12.52 5.51
N LYS A 42 -4.03 -13.49 4.92
CA LYS A 42 -4.48 -14.90 4.96
C LYS A 42 -4.19 -15.46 6.37
N ASP A 43 -4.97 -16.45 6.81
CA ASP A 43 -4.89 -17.10 8.16
C ASP A 43 -3.53 -17.74 8.51
N VAL A 44 -2.48 -17.53 7.70
CA VAL A 44 -1.21 -18.25 7.77
C VAL A 44 0.02 -17.37 7.49
N SER A 45 -0.10 -16.03 7.43
CA SER A 45 1.03 -15.18 6.99
C SER A 45 1.58 -14.25 8.07
N SER A 46 2.57 -14.71 8.86
CA SER A 46 3.50 -13.85 9.66
C SER A 46 3.96 -12.62 8.86
N PRO A 47 4.26 -11.45 9.45
CA PRO A 47 4.56 -11.14 10.86
C PRO A 47 3.54 -10.20 11.55
N PHE A 48 3.57 -10.21 12.89
CA PHE A 48 2.83 -9.30 13.78
C PHE A 48 2.96 -7.82 13.37
N ILE A 49 4.18 -7.41 13.00
CA ILE A 49 4.51 -6.05 12.60
C ILE A 49 5.43 -6.09 11.37
N LYS A 50 5.01 -5.45 10.27
CA LYS A 50 5.81 -5.24 9.07
C LYS A 50 5.97 -3.73 8.81
N GLY A 51 7.21 -3.27 8.72
CA GLY A 51 7.52 -1.88 8.34
C GLY A 51 7.57 -0.88 9.50
N LEU A 52 6.94 -1.15 10.65
CA LEU A 52 7.01 -0.26 11.83
C LEU A 52 8.44 0.02 12.28
N ALA A 53 9.32 -0.98 12.26
CA ALA A 53 10.73 -0.81 12.64
C ALA A 53 11.52 0.11 11.69
N ASN A 54 11.01 0.35 10.48
CA ASN A 54 11.61 1.26 9.51
C ASN A 54 11.00 2.67 9.59
N GLU A 55 9.88 2.83 10.30
CA GLU A 55 9.20 4.10 10.46
C GLU A 55 9.67 4.79 11.74
N THR A 56 10.46 5.85 11.57
CA THR A 56 11.09 6.57 12.68
C THR A 56 10.10 7.36 13.55
N SER A 57 8.91 7.65 13.03
CA SER A 57 7.88 8.43 13.73
C SER A 57 6.91 7.58 14.54
N LEU A 58 7.04 6.26 14.50
CA LEU A 58 6.15 5.34 15.20
C LEU A 58 6.93 4.47 16.18
N GLU A 59 6.40 4.38 17.39
CA GLU A 59 6.95 3.55 18.45
C GLU A 59 5.96 2.50 18.90
N LEU A 60 6.46 1.27 19.07
CA LEU A 60 5.73 0.21 19.74
C LEU A 60 6.06 0.27 21.23
N PHE A 61 5.12 0.79 22.03
CA PHE A 61 5.25 0.78 23.47
C PHE A 61 4.68 -0.51 24.05
N LYS A 62 5.43 -1.16 24.93
CA LYS A 62 5.01 -2.38 25.62
C LYS A 62 5.04 -2.14 27.13
N GLU A 63 3.89 -2.30 27.77
CA GLU A 63 3.74 -2.25 29.22
C GLU A 63 3.46 -3.66 29.76
N GLY A 64 4.40 -4.19 30.54
CA GLY A 64 4.30 -5.56 31.05
C GLY A 64 4.30 -6.61 29.93
N ARG A 65 3.50 -7.67 30.11
CA ARG A 65 3.49 -8.84 29.19
C ARG A 65 2.39 -8.82 28.13
N LYS A 66 1.37 -7.96 28.28
CA LYS A 66 0.14 -8.05 27.48
C LYS A 66 -0.36 -6.72 26.94
N HIS A 67 0.17 -5.61 27.42
CA HIS A 67 -0.30 -4.30 27.00
C HIS A 67 0.68 -3.73 25.99
N MET A 68 0.21 -3.53 24.76
CA MET A 68 1.01 -2.99 23.67
C MET A 68 0.20 -1.91 22.96
N MET A 69 0.88 -0.83 22.61
CA MET A 69 0.27 0.32 21.93
C MET A 69 1.22 0.86 20.86
N ILE A 70 0.65 1.48 19.84
CA ILE A 70 1.40 2.21 18.81
C ILE A 70 1.25 3.70 19.10
N ILE A 71 2.39 4.37 19.24
CA ILE A 71 2.48 5.79 19.57
C ILE A 71 3.14 6.52 18.40
N ASP A 72 2.62 7.71 18.08
CA ASP A 72 3.33 8.69 17.25
C ASP A 72 4.36 9.40 18.12
N SER A 73 5.65 9.07 17.94
CA SER A 73 6.75 9.60 18.76
C SER A 73 7.01 11.08 18.54
N LYS A 74 6.50 11.67 17.45
CA LYS A 74 6.62 13.11 17.20
C LYS A 74 5.59 13.92 17.99
N THR A 75 4.43 13.32 18.30
CA THR A 75 3.30 14.02 18.91
C THR A 75 2.84 13.45 20.25
N ASP A 76 3.49 12.38 20.72
CA ASP A 76 3.12 11.61 21.92
C ASP A 76 1.66 11.11 21.91
N HIS A 77 1.03 11.03 20.74
CA HIS A 77 -0.32 10.53 20.61
C HIS A 77 -0.34 9.01 20.53
N ILE A 78 -1.18 8.39 21.37
CA ILE A 78 -1.52 6.98 21.23
C ILE A 78 -2.40 6.84 19.99
N LEU A 79 -1.87 6.19 18.96
CA LEU A 79 -2.61 5.92 17.73
C LEU A 79 -3.53 4.72 17.93
N PHE A 80 -3.00 3.65 18.51
CA PHE A 80 -3.74 2.42 18.73
C PHE A 80 -3.35 1.78 20.05
N ASP A 81 -4.37 1.44 20.84
CA ASP A 81 -4.23 0.83 22.16
C ASP A 81 -4.72 -0.62 22.16
N GLY A 82 -4.07 -1.46 22.97
CA GLY A 82 -4.42 -2.87 23.14
C GLY A 82 -4.10 -3.72 21.91
N LEU A 83 -2.93 -3.52 21.29
CA LEU A 83 -2.43 -4.34 20.19
C LEU A 83 -2.15 -5.78 20.67
N ASN A 84 -2.56 -6.79 19.89
CA ASN A 84 -2.39 -8.20 20.22
C ASN A 84 -1.41 -8.90 19.26
N GLU A 85 -0.28 -9.37 19.80
CA GLU A 85 0.78 -10.08 19.08
C GLU A 85 0.33 -11.31 18.30
N GLU A 86 -0.70 -11.98 18.79
CA GLU A 86 -1.15 -13.26 18.24
C GLU A 86 -2.20 -13.10 17.14
N THR A 87 -2.95 -12.00 17.14
CA THR A 87 -4.15 -11.85 16.30
C THR A 87 -4.14 -10.62 15.40
N ASP A 88 -3.36 -9.60 15.73
CA ASP A 88 -3.33 -8.36 14.98
C ASP A 88 -2.18 -8.35 13.98
N TYR A 89 -2.43 -7.79 12.81
CA TYR A 89 -1.43 -7.62 11.75
C TYR A 89 -1.24 -6.14 11.48
N VAL A 90 -0.03 -5.66 11.74
CA VAL A 90 0.34 -4.26 11.54
C VAL A 90 1.21 -4.12 10.31
N ARG A 91 0.86 -3.20 9.42
CA ARG A 91 1.62 -2.90 8.20
C ARG A 91 1.74 -1.41 7.98
N ILE A 92 2.90 -0.99 7.51
CA ILE A 92 3.11 0.33 6.92
C ILE A 92 3.33 0.20 5.43
N TYR A 93 2.69 1.06 4.65
CA TYR A 93 2.86 1.15 3.21
C TYR A 93 2.63 2.58 2.74
N THR A 94 3.21 2.95 1.61
CA THR A 94 2.96 4.24 0.97
C THR A 94 1.78 4.11 0.01
N ASP A 95 0.71 4.87 0.25
CA ASP A 95 -0.46 4.94 -0.62
C ASP A 95 -0.05 5.59 -1.95
N GLN A 96 -0.18 4.84 -3.04
CA GLN A 96 0.27 5.28 -4.36
C GLN A 96 -0.65 6.34 -4.99
N THR A 97 -1.83 6.58 -4.42
CA THR A 97 -2.77 7.60 -4.93
C THR A 97 -2.32 9.00 -4.55
N ASP A 98 -1.79 9.19 -3.34
CA ASP A 98 -1.44 10.50 -2.80
C ASP A 98 -0.05 10.58 -2.15
N GLY A 99 0.73 9.50 -2.24
CA GLY A 99 2.13 9.41 -1.84
C GLY A 99 2.37 9.42 -0.33
N LYS A 100 1.33 9.28 0.51
CA LYS A 100 1.48 9.34 1.96
C LYS A 100 1.61 7.95 2.56
N ASP A 101 2.35 7.86 3.65
CA ASP A 101 2.45 6.62 4.40
C ASP A 101 1.18 6.35 5.22
N CYS A 102 0.82 5.08 5.23
CA CYS A 102 -0.37 4.54 5.84
C CYS A 102 0.01 3.40 6.77
N LEU A 103 -0.49 3.45 8.00
CA LEU A 103 -0.43 2.40 8.99
C LEU A 103 -1.78 1.68 8.98
N ILE A 104 -1.78 0.39 8.70
CA ILE A 104 -2.96 -0.47 8.76
C ILE A 104 -2.79 -1.50 9.86
N ILE A 105 -3.85 -1.69 10.63
CA ILE A 105 -3.99 -2.74 11.62
C ILE A 105 -5.21 -3.58 11.24
N TRP A 106 -4.98 -4.85 10.95
CA TRP A 106 -6.03 -5.85 10.75
C TRP A 106 -6.16 -6.69 12.01
N ARG A 107 -7.33 -6.61 12.66
CA ARG A 107 -7.65 -7.38 13.87
C ARG A 107 -8.55 -8.55 13.52
N LYS A 108 -8.13 -9.76 13.83
CA LYS A 108 -8.96 -10.96 13.68
C LYS A 108 -10.07 -10.94 14.72
N GLU A 109 -11.33 -10.86 14.29
CA GLU A 109 -12.47 -10.91 15.22
C GLU A 109 -12.92 -12.36 15.44
N LYS A 110 -13.18 -13.07 14.34
CA LYS A 110 -13.75 -14.41 14.38
C LYS A 110 -13.31 -15.22 13.17
N LYS A 111 -13.15 -16.53 13.37
CA LYS A 111 -13.05 -17.52 12.29
C LYS A 111 -14.29 -18.40 12.31
N ASP A 112 -14.94 -18.56 11.16
CA ASP A 112 -15.98 -19.56 10.99
C ASP A 112 -15.30 -20.94 10.85
N ASN A 113 -15.59 -21.86 11.78
CA ASN A 113 -14.96 -23.17 11.81
C ASN A 113 -15.46 -24.13 10.71
N LYS A 114 -16.60 -23.83 10.09
CA LYS A 114 -17.19 -24.64 9.00
C LYS A 114 -16.67 -24.20 7.65
N THR A 115 -16.59 -22.88 7.41
CA THR A 115 -16.15 -22.33 6.12
C THR A 115 -14.67 -21.97 6.08
N GLY A 116 -14.04 -21.81 7.25
CA GLY A 116 -12.68 -21.30 7.39
C GLY A 116 -12.56 -19.79 7.17
N GLU A 117 -13.66 -19.08 6.92
CA GLU A 117 -13.70 -17.65 6.66
C GLU A 117 -13.34 -16.84 7.92
N ILE A 118 -12.64 -15.72 7.74
CA ILE A 118 -12.22 -14.85 8.84
C ILE A 118 -12.86 -13.48 8.69
N THR A 119 -13.49 -13.04 9.77
CA THR A 119 -13.96 -11.66 9.94
C THR A 119 -12.83 -10.83 10.52
N TRP A 120 -12.54 -9.70 9.86
CA TRP A 120 -11.49 -8.77 10.26
C TRP A 120 -12.07 -7.39 10.53
N SER A 121 -11.61 -6.74 11.60
CA SER A 121 -11.69 -5.29 11.74
C SER A 121 -10.44 -4.66 11.13
N LYS A 122 -10.62 -3.51 10.47
CA LYS A 122 -9.54 -2.72 9.88
C LYS A 122 -9.44 -1.39 10.60
N PHE A 123 -8.23 -0.97 10.94
CA PHE A 123 -7.93 0.37 11.42
C PHE A 123 -6.84 0.95 10.52
N THR A 124 -7.06 2.16 10.00
CA THR A 124 -6.09 2.82 9.12
C THR A 124 -5.75 4.19 9.67
N TYR A 125 -4.48 4.52 9.63
CA TYR A 125 -3.93 5.83 9.96
C TYR A 125 -3.09 6.30 8.79
N LYS A 126 -3.07 7.61 8.54
CA LYS A 126 -2.31 8.23 7.46
C LYS A 126 -1.41 9.31 8.02
N GLU A 127 -0.15 9.36 7.59
CA GLU A 127 0.79 10.40 7.99
C GLU A 127 0.53 11.68 7.18
N TYR A 128 0.36 12.78 7.88
CA TYR A 128 0.31 14.11 7.30
C TYR A 128 1.45 14.94 7.88
N SER A 129 2.25 15.57 7.03
CA SER A 129 3.44 16.32 7.44
C SER A 129 3.18 17.42 8.48
N THR A 130 1.96 17.98 8.51
CA THR A 130 1.59 19.09 9.41
C THR A 130 0.96 18.64 10.73
N ILE A 131 0.30 17.48 10.74
CA ILE A 131 -0.53 17.06 11.88
C ILE A 131 -0.20 15.66 12.39
N GLY A 132 0.83 15.00 11.85
CA GLY A 132 1.25 13.66 12.24
C GLY A 132 0.31 12.58 11.73
N TRP A 133 0.31 11.44 12.42
CA TRP A 133 -0.55 10.30 12.09
C TRP A 133 -2.00 10.56 12.51
N ARG A 134 -2.94 10.31 11.59
CA ARG A 134 -4.38 10.51 11.84
C ARG A 134 -5.20 9.30 11.45
N PRO A 135 -6.19 8.89 12.27
CA PRO A 135 -7.11 7.84 11.90
C PRO A 135 -7.92 8.28 10.68
N ILE A 136 -8.09 7.38 9.72
CA ILE A 136 -8.94 7.61 8.56
C ILE A 136 -10.12 6.66 8.55
N ASP A 137 -11.18 7.07 7.89
CA ASP A 137 -12.28 6.20 7.55
C ASP A 137 -11.84 5.21 6.48
N ASN A 138 -12.06 3.91 6.71
CA ASN A 138 -11.60 2.86 5.79
C ASN A 138 -12.37 2.83 4.47
N THR A 139 -13.52 3.47 4.39
CA THR A 139 -14.38 3.53 3.20
C THR A 139 -14.15 4.84 2.44
N THR A 140 -14.07 5.97 3.13
CA THR A 140 -13.91 7.29 2.48
C THR A 140 -12.46 7.77 2.40
N ASN A 141 -11.53 7.13 3.12
CA ASN A 141 -10.14 7.58 3.31
C ASN A 141 -10.00 9.00 3.89
N GLN A 142 -11.08 9.55 4.43
CA GLN A 142 -11.06 10.87 5.07
C GLN A 142 -10.59 10.75 6.52
N VAL A 143 -9.86 11.77 6.98
CA VAL A 143 -9.49 11.88 8.40
C VAL A 143 -10.75 11.85 9.26
N LYS A 144 -10.79 10.94 10.24
CA LYS A 144 -11.84 10.95 11.25
C LYS A 144 -11.59 12.14 12.16
N SER A 145 -12.51 13.11 12.17
CA SER A 145 -12.51 14.13 13.20
C SER A 145 -12.78 13.49 14.56
N TYR A 146 -12.04 13.92 15.58
CA TYR A 146 -12.44 13.67 16.97
C TYR A 146 -13.82 14.31 17.16
N LYS A 147 -14.80 13.53 17.59
CA LYS A 147 -16.06 14.06 18.09
C LYS A 147 -15.89 14.56 19.51
#